data_AF-A0A965KVX6-F1
#
_entry.id   AF-A0A965KVX6-F1
#
_cell.length_a   1.000
_cell.length_b   1.000
_cell.length_c   1.000
_cell.angle_alpha   90.00
_cell.angle_beta   90.00
_cell.angle_gamma   90.00
#
_symmetry.space_group_name_H-M   'P 1'
#
loop_
_entity.id
_entity.type
_entity.pdbx_description
1 polymer ?
#
loop_
_entity_poly.entity_id
_entity_poly.type
_entity_poly.pdbx_seq_one_letter_code
_entity_poly.pdbx_strand_id
1 'polypeptide(L)'
;IADVVADAFGYSMVRNLVGASVCVGEGRFSPEWMRETLINKVRIPDSYVFPPEGLSLWQVDYPEPSQYLERIERTIAKRDEDF
;
A
#
# COMPACT_ATOMS: atom_id res chain seq x y z
N ILE A 1 3.46 15.55 2.90
CA ILE A 1 4.37 14.61 2.21
C ILE A 1 4.25 13.28 2.94
N ALA A 2 4.22 12.16 2.22
CA ALA A 2 4.07 10.82 2.78
C ALA A 2 5.01 9.87 2.03
N ASP A 3 5.75 9.05 2.78
CA ASP A 3 6.63 8.02 2.25
C ASP A 3 6.02 6.65 2.55
N VAL A 4 6.00 5.77 1.55
CA VAL A 4 5.45 4.42 1.69
C VAL A 4 6.51 3.41 1.24
N VAL A 5 6.83 2.49 2.14
CA VAL A 5 7.79 1.40 1.90
C VAL A 5 7.07 0.09 2.12
N ALA A 6 7.21 -0.83 1.17
CA ALA A 6 6.70 -2.19 1.25
C ALA A 6 7.59 -3.12 0.43
N ASP A 7 7.46 -4.42 0.65
CA ASP A 7 8.14 -5.42 -0.16
C ASP A 7 7.53 -5.56 -1.56
N ALA A 8 6.22 -5.34 -1.68
CA ALA A 8 5.48 -5.25 -2.93
C ALA A 8 4.24 -4.36 -2.78
N PHE A 9 3.81 -3.76 -3.89
CA PHE A 9 2.58 -2.99 -3.99
C PHE A 9 1.63 -3.62 -5.01
N GLY A 10 0.35 -3.69 -4.67
CA GLY A 10 -0.70 -4.07 -5.61
C GLY A 10 -1.04 -2.95 -6.60
N TYR A 11 -1.83 -3.28 -7.62
CA TYR A 11 -2.29 -2.30 -8.61
C TYR A 11 -2.97 -1.10 -7.95
N SER A 12 -2.51 0.11 -8.25
CA SER A 12 -3.00 1.38 -7.67
C SER A 12 -2.95 1.49 -6.14
N MET A 13 -2.26 0.59 -5.42
CA MET A 13 -2.29 0.51 -3.95
C MET A 13 -1.89 1.83 -3.28
N VAL A 14 -0.74 2.39 -3.66
CA VAL A 14 -0.26 3.66 -3.06
C VAL A 14 -1.24 4.81 -3.34
N ARG A 15 -1.76 4.88 -4.56
CA ARG A 15 -2.74 5.91 -4.97
C ARG A 15 -4.06 5.77 -4.22
N ASN A 16 -4.49 4.55 -3.92
CA ASN A 16 -5.68 4.28 -3.10
C ASN A 16 -5.46 4.68 -1.64
N LEU A 17 -4.30 4.38 -1.05
CA LEU A 17 -3.96 4.79 0.32
C LEU A 17 -3.94 6.32 0.45
N VAL A 18 -3.35 7.01 -0.52
CA VAL A 18 -3.34 8.48 -0.57
C VAL A 18 -4.77 9.01 -0.74
N GLY A 19 -5.57 8.45 -1.64
CA GLY A 19 -6.96 8.88 -1.82
C GLY A 19 -7.83 8.71 -0.58
N ALA A 20 -7.69 7.59 0.13
CA ALA A 20 -8.36 7.36 1.40
C ALA A 20 -7.92 8.39 2.46
N SER A 21 -6.63 8.71 2.53
CA SER A 21 -6.07 9.70 3.47
C SER A 21 -6.59 11.11 3.18
N VAL A 22 -6.69 11.49 1.90
CA VAL A 22 -7.25 12.78 1.48
C VAL A 22 -8.74 12.87 1.85
N CYS A 23 -9.52 11.81 1.66
CA CYS A 23 -10.94 11.83 2.02
C CYS A 23 -11.16 12.03 3.53
N VAL A 24 -10.30 11.44 4.37
CA VAL A 24 -10.30 11.70 5.83
C VAL A 24 -9.88 13.15 6.10
N GLY A 25 -8.81 13.64 5.47
CA GLY A 25 -8.33 15.00 5.65
C GLY A 25 -9.33 16.08 5.24
N GLU A 26 -10.19 15.79 4.26
CA GLU A 26 -11.29 16.67 3.84
C GLU A 26 -12.58 16.48 4.65
N GLY A 27 -12.61 15.54 5.60
CA GLY A 27 -13.78 15.27 6.44
C GLY A 27 -14.92 14.51 5.72
N ARG A 28 -14.67 13.92 4.54
CA ARG A 28 -15.66 13.09 3.83
C ARG A 28 -15.91 11.77 4.56
N PHE A 29 -14.89 11.26 5.27
CA PHE A 29 -14.96 10.09 6.14
C PHE A 29 -14.27 10.38 7.47
N SER A 30 -14.67 9.69 8.53
CA SER A 30 -13.95 9.76 9.81
C SER A 30 -12.63 8.98 9.73
N PRO A 31 -11.66 9.22 10.63
CA PRO A 31 -10.43 8.43 10.70
C PRO A 31 -10.68 6.93 10.92
N GLU A 32 -11.71 6.57 11.69
CA GLU A 32 -12.07 5.19 12.02
C GLU A 32 -12.49 4.39 10.78
N TRP A 33 -13.15 5.04 9.82
CA TRP A 33 -13.59 4.42 8.57
C TRP A 33 -12.43 3.76 7.80
N MET A 34 -11.25 4.38 7.79
CA MET A 34 -10.08 3.82 7.10
C MET A 34 -9.62 2.51 7.75
N ARG A 35 -9.64 2.46 9.09
CA ARG A 35 -9.30 1.25 9.86
C ARG A 35 -10.32 0.15 9.62
N GLU A 36 -11.61 0.47 9.67
CA GLU A 36 -12.68 -0.50 9.43
C GLU A 36 -12.61 -1.06 8.00
N THR A 37 -12.32 -0.22 7.01
CA THR A 37 -12.12 -0.65 5.62
C THR A 37 -11.00 -1.68 5.49
N LEU A 38 -9.87 -1.45 6.16
CA LEU A 38 -8.74 -2.37 6.17
C LEU A 38 -9.11 -3.71 6.83
N ILE A 39 -9.76 -3.67 7.99
CA ILE A 39 -10.20 -4.87 8.73
C ILE A 39 -11.20 -5.68 7.92
N ASN A 40 -12.19 -5.03 7.33
CA ASN A 40 -13.26 -5.70 6.61
C ASN A 40 -12.82 -6.21 5.23
N LYS A 41 -11.62 -5.84 4.75
CA LYS A 41 -11.07 -6.21 3.44
C LYS A 41 -12.04 -5.90 2.28
N VAL A 42 -12.83 -4.83 2.44
CA VAL A 42 -13.84 -4.42 1.46
C VAL A 42 -13.19 -3.55 0.39
N ARG A 43 -13.36 -3.95 -0.87
CA ARG A 43 -12.97 -3.10 -1.99
C ARG A 43 -13.95 -1.92 -2.11
N ILE A 44 -13.44 -0.73 -1.86
CA ILE A 44 -14.15 0.51 -2.10
C ILE A 44 -14.05 0.84 -3.60
N PRO A 45 -15.12 1.33 -4.25
CA PRO A 45 -15.11 1.64 -5.68
C PRO A 45 -13.92 2.52 -6.08
N ASP A 46 -13.52 2.42 -7.36
CA ASP A 46 -12.34 3.10 -7.92
C ASP A 46 -12.40 4.65 -7.87
N SER A 47 -13.46 5.24 -7.29
CA SER A 47 -13.66 6.68 -7.12
C SER A 47 -12.61 7.38 -6.24
N TYR A 48 -11.72 6.63 -5.59
CA TYR A 48 -10.68 7.17 -4.70
C TYR A 48 -9.25 6.95 -5.22
N VAL A 49 -9.08 6.46 -6.45
CA VAL A 49 -7.74 6.32 -7.04
C VAL A 49 -7.20 7.72 -7.34
N PHE A 50 -6.33 8.24 -6.46
CA PHE A 50 -5.77 9.58 -6.59
C PHE A 50 -4.96 9.75 -7.89
N PRO A 51 -4.87 10.93 -8.52
CA PRO A 51 -4.10 11.09 -9.77
C PRO A 51 -2.61 10.68 -9.63
N PRO A 52 -1.97 10.15 -10.70
CA PRO A 52 -0.62 9.59 -10.62
C PRO A 52 0.51 10.65 -10.56
N GLU A 53 0.25 11.90 -10.93
CA GLU A 53 1.26 12.95 -11.14
C GLU A 53 2.03 13.29 -9.87
N GLY A 54 1.46 13.02 -8.69
CA GLY A 54 2.08 13.23 -7.39
C GLY A 54 2.88 12.02 -6.86
N LEU A 55 2.90 10.89 -7.57
CA LEU A 55 3.57 9.67 -7.13
C LEU A 55 4.91 9.50 -7.87
N SER A 56 5.99 9.40 -7.12
CA SER A 56 7.33 9.13 -7.64
C SER A 56 7.95 7.92 -6.93
N LEU A 57 8.59 7.03 -7.69
CA LEU A 57 9.43 5.98 -7.11
C LEU A 57 10.71 6.63 -6.60
N TRP A 58 10.97 6.50 -5.30
CA TRP A 58 12.12 7.14 -4.66
C TRP A 58 13.33 6.20 -4.51
N GLN A 59 13.11 4.98 -4.03
CA GLN A 59 14.18 4.06 -3.66
C GLN A 59 13.77 2.60 -3.94
N VAL A 60 14.75 1.78 -4.28
CA VAL A 60 14.64 0.32 -4.36
C VAL A 60 15.81 -0.29 -3.62
N ASP A 61 15.52 -1.06 -2.57
CA ASP A 61 16.54 -1.72 -1.75
C ASP A 61 16.95 -3.06 -2.37
N TYR A 62 18.25 -3.20 -2.64
CA TYR A 62 18.88 -4.45 -3.04
C TYR A 62 19.74 -4.96 -1.88
N PRO A 63 19.52 -6.20 -1.39
CA PRO A 63 20.35 -6.78 -0.35
C PRO A 63 21.73 -7.19 -0.91
N GLU A 64 22.64 -7.64 -0.05
CA GLU A 64 23.94 -8.14 -0.52
C GLU A 64 23.78 -9.39 -1.41
N PRO A 65 24.69 -9.66 -2.37
CA PRO A 65 24.58 -10.82 -3.25
C PRO A 65 24.44 -12.16 -2.53
N SER A 66 25.06 -12.30 -1.35
CA SER A 66 24.94 -13.49 -0.51
C SER A 66 23.53 -13.72 0.04
N GLN A 67 22.66 -12.71 0.01
CA GLN A 67 21.30 -12.73 0.55
C GLN A 67 20.22 -12.85 -0.54
N TYR A 68 20.61 -12.95 -1.82
CA TYR A 68 19.66 -13.00 -2.92
C TYR A 68 18.73 -14.20 -2.85
N LEU A 69 19.25 -15.40 -2.54
CA LEU A 69 18.43 -16.61 -2.44
C LEU A 69 17.35 -16.47 -1.36
N GLU A 70 17.73 -16.01 -0.17
CA GLU A 70 16.80 -15.76 0.95
C GLU A 70 15.75 -14.68 0.59
N ARG A 71 16.13 -13.66 -0.17
CA ARG A 71 15.19 -12.63 -0.63
C ARG A 71 14.15 -13.21 -1.60
N ILE A 72 14.56 -14.08 -2.51
CA ILE A 72 13.65 -14.74 -3.46
C ILE A 72 12.68 -15.64 -2.70
N GLU A 73 13.17 -16.49 -1.80
CA GLU A 73 12.34 -17.40 -1.00
C GLU A 73 11.24 -16.66 -0.25
N ARG A 74 11.58 -15.54 0.41
CA ARG A 74 10.59 -14.68 1.09
C ARG A 74 9.57 -14.05 0.14
N THR A 75 9.98 -13.68 -1.06
CA THR A 75 9.11 -13.00 -2.03
C THR A 75 8.07 -13.96 -2.63
N ILE A 76 8.43 -15.23 -2.82
CA ILE A 76 7.53 -16.26 -3.39
C ILE A 76 6.71 -17.00 -2.34
N ALA A 77 7.09 -16.93 -1.07
CA ALA A 77 6.36 -17.57 0.01
C ALA A 77 4.91 -17.07 0.05
N LYS A 78 3.94 -17.99 0.03
CA LYS A 78 2.54 -17.65 0.31
C LYS A 78 2.45 -17.18 1.75
N ARG A 79 1.83 -16.02 1.95
CA ARG A 79 1.53 -15.50 3.28
C ARG A 79 0.29 -16.23 3.79
N ASP A 80 0.36 -16.77 5.00
CA ASP A 80 -0.83 -17.35 5.66
C ASP A 80 -1.89 -16.25 5.87
N GLU A 81 -3.17 -16.59 5.72
CA GLU A 81 -4.29 -15.62 5.69
C GLU A 81 -4.62 -14.97 7.06
N ASP A 82 -3.82 -15.25 8.08
CA ASP A 82 -4.03 -14.79 9.46
C ASP A 82 -3.58 -13.32 9.65
N PHE A 83 -4.34 -12.39 9.06
CA PHE A 83 -4.30 -10.95 9.37
C PHE A 83 -5.72 -10.42 9.60
#